data_AF-Q3A672-F1
#
_entry.id   AF-Q3A672-F1
#
_cell.length_a   1.000
_cell.length_b   1.000
_cell.length_c   1.000
_cell.angle_alpha   90.00
_cell.angle_beta   90.00
_cell.angle_gamma   90.00
#
_symmetry.space_group_name_H-M   'P 1'
#
loop_
_entity.id
_entity.type
_entity.pdbx_description
1 polymer ?
#
loop_
_entity_poly.entity_id
_entity_poly.type
_entity_poly.pdbx_seq_one_letter_code
_entity_poly.pdbx_strand_id
1 'polypeptide(L)'
;MQPASPSVAPPSSRRGPARRPLRNRTEKPFRRNWLDLAPHFSEDRDCLAAFLALETAEVLAGQKPANLIRINNRMKPCGRNLYQLWQTFGPSLLKGTNLKVICMRNAKDGKLLLFYTPRLLKRSLHARKTAAFLQSLGYPGPSNLQKPLDELRRRFQHDTFSMPHEIGLFLGYPLKDVAGFMHRDKQPCTGRRLWCFYGDPTPSLKLYERFTLCRNRMAEHLQYSSNPLKLLQVSRSVPLRGSQPEDDKRKETRHVHTHRRGRPYRGFCSASRRNGVHPDHPLVGPQSKDSQEDHTLSC
;
A
#
# COMPACT_ATOMS: atom_id res chain seq x y z
N MET A 1 -43.20 -35.43 -66.62
CA MET A 1 -43.07 -35.05 -65.19
C MET A 1 -41.59 -35.09 -64.85
N GLN A 2 -40.97 -33.93 -64.70
CA GLN A 2 -39.52 -33.82 -64.50
C GLN A 2 -39.14 -34.16 -63.05
N PRO A 3 -38.02 -34.88 -62.82
CA PRO A 3 -37.54 -35.20 -61.47
C PRO A 3 -36.86 -33.99 -60.82
N ALA A 4 -37.11 -33.83 -59.52
CA ALA A 4 -36.67 -32.71 -58.69
C ALA A 4 -35.13 -32.63 -58.55
N SER A 5 -34.61 -31.41 -58.69
CA SER A 5 -33.22 -31.05 -58.44
C SER A 5 -32.80 -31.30 -56.98
N PRO A 6 -31.57 -31.76 -56.70
CA PRO A 6 -31.07 -31.88 -55.34
C PRO A 6 -30.67 -30.52 -54.77
N SER A 7 -31.18 -30.22 -53.57
CA SER A 7 -30.86 -29.03 -52.78
C SER A 7 -29.42 -29.08 -52.28
N VAL A 8 -28.60 -28.10 -52.68
CA VAL A 8 -27.22 -27.92 -52.22
C VAL A 8 -27.24 -27.17 -50.89
N ALA A 9 -26.88 -27.86 -49.80
CA ALA A 9 -26.64 -27.23 -48.50
C ALA A 9 -25.34 -26.39 -48.52
N PRO A 10 -25.30 -25.23 -47.84
CA PRO A 10 -24.11 -24.38 -47.81
C PRO A 10 -22.99 -25.02 -46.97
N PRO A 11 -21.71 -24.71 -47.25
CA PRO A 11 -20.58 -25.35 -46.59
C PRO A 11 -20.54 -25.02 -45.09
N SER A 12 -20.45 -26.07 -44.27
CA SER A 12 -20.22 -25.94 -42.83
C SER A 12 -18.93 -25.15 -42.57
N SER A 13 -19.05 -23.97 -41.98
CA SER A 13 -17.90 -23.23 -41.47
C SER A 13 -17.29 -24.05 -40.34
N ARG A 14 -16.15 -24.71 -40.58
CA ARG A 14 -15.34 -25.32 -39.53
C ARG A 14 -14.92 -24.22 -38.54
N ARG A 15 -15.63 -24.12 -37.42
CA ARG A 15 -15.11 -23.40 -36.24
C ARG A 15 -13.93 -24.21 -35.74
N GLY A 16 -12.71 -23.73 -36.03
CA GLY A 16 -11.51 -24.23 -35.37
C GLY A 16 -11.68 -24.19 -33.85
N PRO A 17 -11.02 -25.08 -33.09
CA PRO A 17 -11.21 -25.15 -31.65
C PRO A 17 -10.97 -23.77 -31.05
N ALA A 18 -11.99 -23.25 -30.36
CA ALA A 18 -11.90 -22.01 -29.62
C ALA A 18 -10.62 -22.05 -28.78
N ARG A 19 -9.69 -21.13 -29.05
CA ARG A 19 -8.48 -20.98 -28.24
C ARG A 19 -8.94 -20.82 -26.80
N ARG A 20 -8.75 -21.86 -25.98
CA ARG A 20 -9.00 -21.79 -24.55
C ARG A 20 -8.25 -20.56 -24.04
N PRO A 21 -8.90 -19.66 -23.27
CA PRO A 21 -8.17 -18.56 -22.67
C PRO A 21 -7.04 -19.17 -21.84
N LEU A 22 -5.82 -18.70 -22.09
CA LEU A 22 -4.65 -19.06 -21.31
C LEU A 22 -4.99 -18.81 -19.84
N ARG A 23 -5.31 -19.87 -19.10
CA ARG A 23 -5.30 -19.83 -17.64
C ARG A 23 -3.84 -19.62 -17.27
N ASN A 24 -3.44 -18.35 -17.19
CA ASN A 24 -2.27 -17.96 -16.41
C ASN A 24 -2.61 -18.31 -14.97
N ARG A 25 -2.37 -19.57 -14.61
CA ARG A 25 -2.28 -20.03 -13.24
C ARG A 25 -0.98 -19.42 -12.71
N THR A 26 -1.00 -18.12 -12.45
CA THR A 26 0.05 -17.47 -11.67
C THR A 26 0.00 -18.17 -10.33
N GLU A 27 0.93 -19.07 -10.08
CA GLU A 27 1.08 -19.71 -8.79
C GLU A 27 1.04 -18.59 -7.74
N LYS A 28 0.12 -18.72 -6.78
CA LYS A 28 0.07 -17.77 -5.67
C LYS A 28 1.44 -17.87 -5.01
N PRO A 29 2.22 -16.79 -4.94
CA PRO A 29 3.55 -16.85 -4.37
C PRO A 29 3.44 -17.41 -2.94
N PHE A 30 4.18 -18.49 -2.69
CA PHE A 30 4.12 -19.24 -1.44
C PHE A 30 4.66 -18.37 -0.29
N ARG A 31 3.76 -17.68 0.42
CA ARG A 31 4.10 -16.97 1.65
C ARG A 31 4.22 -18.02 2.75
N ARG A 32 5.44 -18.33 3.19
CA ARG A 32 5.66 -19.28 4.29
C ARG A 32 4.76 -18.94 5.48
N ASN A 33 4.00 -19.93 5.91
CA ASN A 33 3.04 -19.79 6.99
C ASN A 33 3.77 -19.97 8.30
N TRP A 34 3.43 -19.14 9.28
CA TRP A 34 3.92 -19.29 10.66
C TRP A 34 3.67 -20.72 11.19
N LEU A 35 2.53 -21.33 10.83
CA LEU A 35 2.17 -22.67 11.31
C LEU A 35 3.17 -23.76 10.90
N ASP A 36 3.90 -23.56 9.80
CA ASP A 36 4.93 -24.50 9.34
C ASP A 36 6.20 -24.40 10.21
N LEU A 37 6.41 -23.24 10.87
CA LEU A 37 7.56 -22.97 11.71
C LEU A 37 7.28 -23.24 13.19
N ALA A 38 6.03 -23.08 13.63
CA ALA A 38 5.62 -23.19 15.03
C ALA A 38 6.09 -24.46 15.77
N PRO A 39 6.14 -25.65 15.14
CA PRO A 39 6.64 -26.86 15.80
C PRO A 39 8.11 -26.81 16.24
N HIS A 40 8.92 -25.92 15.67
CA HIS A 40 10.35 -25.79 16.02
C HIS A 40 10.59 -25.05 17.36
N PHE A 41 9.54 -24.49 17.97
CA PHE A 41 9.63 -23.70 19.19
C PHE A 41 8.81 -24.36 20.30
N SER A 42 9.49 -25.00 21.26
CA SER A 42 8.87 -25.67 22.41
C SER A 42 8.38 -24.69 23.46
N GLU A 43 9.09 -23.58 23.66
CA GLU A 43 8.73 -22.56 24.64
C GLU A 43 7.68 -21.59 24.10
N ASP A 44 6.69 -21.26 24.92
CA ASP A 44 5.61 -20.34 24.57
C ASP A 44 6.13 -18.94 24.20
N ARG A 45 7.14 -18.46 24.95
CA ARG A 45 7.76 -17.18 24.71
C ARG A 45 8.47 -17.14 23.34
N ASP A 46 9.19 -18.20 23.00
CA ASP A 46 9.91 -18.32 21.73
C ASP A 46 8.95 -18.51 20.56
N CYS A 47 7.87 -19.25 20.77
CA CYS A 47 6.77 -19.42 19.84
C CYS A 47 6.14 -18.06 19.46
N LEU A 48 5.80 -17.23 20.46
CA LEU A 48 5.31 -15.88 20.18
C LEU A 48 6.38 -15.00 19.53
N ALA A 49 7.64 -15.08 19.97
CA ALA A 49 8.72 -14.30 19.40
C ALA A 49 8.94 -14.61 17.91
N ALA A 50 8.91 -15.89 17.54
CA ALA A 50 9.04 -16.36 16.17
C ALA A 50 7.87 -15.90 15.30
N PHE A 51 6.63 -15.97 15.82
CA PHE A 51 5.46 -15.41 15.16
C PHE A 51 5.62 -13.92 14.87
N LEU A 52 6.02 -13.13 15.89
CA LEU A 52 6.22 -11.70 15.73
C LEU A 52 7.37 -11.39 14.77
N ALA A 53 8.48 -12.12 14.84
CA ALA A 53 9.63 -11.93 13.95
C ALA A 53 9.23 -12.16 12.49
N LEU A 54 8.49 -13.23 12.20
CA LEU A 54 8.00 -13.54 10.86
C LEU A 54 6.98 -12.50 10.36
N GLU A 55 6.01 -12.11 11.20
CA GLU A 55 5.00 -11.13 10.82
C GLU A 55 5.53 -9.70 10.76
N THR A 56 6.67 -9.41 11.36
CA THR A 56 7.33 -8.09 11.27
C THR A 56 8.62 -8.11 10.46
N ALA A 57 8.88 -9.18 9.69
CA ALA A 57 10.12 -9.39 8.97
C ALA A 57 10.51 -8.19 8.09
N GLU A 58 9.56 -7.64 7.34
CA GLU A 58 9.78 -6.49 6.47
C GLU A 58 10.04 -5.20 7.25
N VAL A 59 9.48 -5.08 8.47
CA VAL A 59 9.68 -3.94 9.36
C VAL A 59 11.05 -4.02 10.04
N LEU A 60 11.42 -5.20 10.54
CA LEU A 60 12.73 -5.48 11.14
C LEU A 60 13.87 -5.29 10.12
N ALA A 61 13.66 -5.71 8.87
CA ALA A 61 14.59 -5.48 7.77
C ALA A 61 14.63 -4.03 7.26
N GLY A 62 13.80 -3.14 7.83
CA GLY A 62 13.71 -1.73 7.48
C GLY A 62 13.14 -1.44 6.08
N GLN A 63 12.49 -2.41 5.44
CA GLN A 63 11.83 -2.24 4.14
C GLN A 63 10.41 -1.68 4.28
N LYS A 64 9.75 -1.94 5.40
CA LYS A 64 8.38 -1.49 5.68
C LYS A 64 8.35 -0.59 6.94
N PRO A 65 7.63 0.54 6.93
CA PRO A 65 7.54 1.40 8.11
C PRO A 65 6.73 0.76 9.25
N ALA A 66 5.69 0.00 8.91
CA ALA A 66 4.81 -0.66 9.86
C ALA A 66 4.16 -1.92 9.27
N ASN A 67 3.69 -2.83 10.13
CA ASN A 67 2.80 -3.92 9.75
C ASN A 67 1.60 -4.01 10.70
N LEU A 68 0.44 -4.38 10.15
CA LEU A 68 -0.79 -4.56 10.91
C LEU A 68 -1.03 -6.05 11.13
N ILE A 69 -1.06 -6.47 12.39
CA ILE A 69 -1.16 -7.88 12.79
C ILE A 69 -2.42 -8.09 13.61
N ARG A 70 -3.27 -9.02 13.16
CA ARG A 70 -4.43 -9.49 13.92
C ARG A 70 -4.03 -10.72 14.75
N ILE A 71 -4.07 -10.58 16.07
CA ILE A 71 -3.87 -11.70 17.01
C ILE A 71 -5.24 -12.15 17.52
N ASN A 72 -5.77 -13.21 16.92
CA ASN A 72 -7.05 -13.80 17.29
C ASN A 72 -6.95 -14.50 18.64
N ASN A 73 -7.96 -14.33 19.49
CA ASN A 73 -8.14 -15.05 20.73
C ASN A 73 -8.74 -16.42 20.45
N ARG A 74 -7.91 -17.33 19.93
CA ARG A 74 -8.29 -18.72 19.66
C ARG A 74 -7.07 -19.62 19.66
N MET A 75 -7.29 -20.88 19.97
CA MET A 75 -6.26 -21.91 19.87
C MET A 75 -5.79 -22.05 18.41
N LYS A 76 -4.46 -22.14 18.22
CA LYS A 76 -3.83 -22.43 16.92
C LYS A 76 -3.51 -23.93 16.83
N PRO A 77 -3.35 -24.49 15.62
CA PRO A 77 -2.95 -25.88 15.44
C PRO A 77 -1.67 -26.29 16.17
N CYS A 78 -0.79 -25.35 16.50
CA CYS A 78 0.41 -25.60 17.32
C CYS A 78 0.14 -25.74 18.83
N GLY A 79 -1.12 -25.94 19.24
CA GLY A 79 -1.55 -26.12 20.64
C GLY A 79 -1.51 -24.87 21.50
N ARG A 80 -1.34 -23.68 20.92
CA ARG A 80 -1.17 -22.41 21.66
C ARG A 80 -2.16 -21.33 21.26
N ASN A 81 -2.52 -20.47 22.22
CA ASN A 81 -3.33 -19.29 21.97
C ASN A 81 -2.45 -18.03 21.96
N LEU A 82 -2.10 -17.55 20.76
CA LEU A 82 -1.22 -16.39 20.59
C LEU A 82 -1.73 -15.11 21.26
N TYR A 83 -3.05 -14.97 21.48
CA TYR A 83 -3.59 -13.82 22.20
C TYR A 83 -3.21 -13.84 23.68
N GLN A 84 -3.34 -15.00 24.34
CA GLN A 84 -2.93 -15.18 25.73
C GLN A 84 -1.41 -14.98 25.86
N LEU A 85 -0.63 -15.58 24.95
CA LEU A 85 0.82 -15.38 24.93
C LEU A 85 1.18 -13.90 24.74
N TRP A 86 0.47 -13.18 23.86
CA TRP A 86 0.69 -11.75 23.67
C TRP A 86 0.41 -10.94 24.94
N GLN A 87 -0.63 -11.28 25.69
CA GLN A 87 -0.92 -10.62 26.97
C GLN A 87 0.20 -10.86 27.99
N THR A 88 0.75 -12.07 28.04
CA THR A 88 1.81 -12.45 29.00
C THR A 88 3.18 -11.89 28.61
N PHE A 89 3.58 -12.02 27.34
CA PHE A 89 4.96 -11.80 26.89
C PHE A 89 5.12 -10.62 25.92
N GLY A 90 4.04 -10.11 25.32
CA GLY A 90 4.12 -9.13 24.23
C GLY A 90 4.95 -7.88 24.56
N PRO A 91 4.61 -7.12 25.62
CA PRO A 91 5.37 -5.92 26.00
C PRO A 91 6.83 -6.20 26.33
N SER A 92 7.13 -7.31 27.01
CA SER A 92 8.50 -7.66 27.41
C SER A 92 9.36 -8.13 26.24
N LEU A 93 8.77 -8.80 25.24
CA LEU A 93 9.44 -9.18 23.99
C LEU A 93 9.87 -7.97 23.16
N LEU A 94 9.12 -6.87 23.22
CA LEU A 94 9.45 -5.65 22.48
C LEU A 94 10.46 -4.77 23.20
N LYS A 95 10.72 -5.00 24.49
CA LYS A 95 11.67 -4.21 25.27
C LYS A 95 13.08 -4.35 24.68
N GLY A 96 13.73 -3.23 24.39
CA GLY A 96 15.05 -3.20 23.76
C GLY A 96 15.05 -3.38 22.23
N THR A 97 13.88 -3.55 21.60
CA THR A 97 13.76 -3.55 20.14
C THR A 97 13.44 -2.15 19.60
N ASN A 98 13.66 -1.94 18.29
CA ASN A 98 13.21 -0.72 17.60
C ASN A 98 11.73 -0.74 17.22
N LEU A 99 11.01 -1.83 17.52
CA LEU A 99 9.59 -1.95 17.26
C LEU A 99 8.79 -1.25 18.36
N LYS A 100 7.81 -0.46 17.94
CA LYS A 100 6.72 0.04 18.78
C LYS A 100 5.43 -0.60 18.34
N VAL A 101 4.47 -0.67 19.26
CA VAL A 101 3.15 -1.26 19.01
C VAL A 101 2.06 -0.31 19.46
N ILE A 102 1.00 -0.19 18.67
CA ILE A 102 -0.25 0.48 19.04
C ILE A 102 -1.39 -0.52 18.86
N CYS A 103 -2.28 -0.60 19.86
CA CYS A 103 -3.52 -1.34 19.72
C CYS A 103 -4.51 -0.50 18.91
N MET A 104 -4.81 -0.93 17.69
CA MET A 104 -5.76 -0.25 16.80
C MET A 104 -7.20 -0.66 17.11
N ARG A 105 -7.40 -1.94 17.48
CA ARG A 105 -8.69 -2.49 17.90
C ARG A 105 -8.49 -3.54 18.98
N ASN A 106 -9.33 -3.49 20.01
CA ASN A 106 -9.37 -4.47 21.09
C ASN A 106 -10.80 -5.02 21.20
N ALA A 107 -10.97 -6.32 20.92
CA ALA A 107 -12.26 -6.99 20.98
C ALA A 107 -12.11 -8.36 21.65
N LYS A 108 -13.23 -9.00 22.01
CA LYS A 108 -13.24 -10.30 22.72
C LYS A 108 -12.59 -11.41 21.88
N ASP A 109 -12.76 -11.35 20.55
CA ASP A 109 -12.17 -12.27 19.58
C ASP A 109 -10.69 -11.95 19.30
N GLY A 110 -10.12 -10.90 19.89
CA GLY A 110 -8.68 -10.61 19.98
C GLY A 110 -8.30 -9.16 19.65
N LYS A 111 -7.01 -8.95 19.33
CA LYS A 111 -6.43 -7.62 19.07
C LYS A 111 -6.01 -7.41 17.62
N LEU A 112 -6.11 -6.17 17.15
CA LEU A 112 -5.49 -5.67 15.93
C LEU A 112 -4.39 -4.68 16.32
N LEU A 113 -3.14 -5.02 16.00
CA LEU A 113 -1.96 -4.34 16.49
C LEU A 113 -1.16 -3.77 15.32
N LEU A 114 -0.81 -2.49 15.39
CA LEU A 114 0.10 -1.85 14.46
C LEU A 114 1.52 -1.89 15.04
N PHE A 115 2.39 -2.70 14.46
CA PHE A 115 3.81 -2.74 14.79
C PHE A 115 4.56 -1.83 13.83
N TYR A 116 5.43 -0.95 14.33
CA TYR A 116 6.12 0.03 13.49
C TYR A 116 7.48 0.42 14.03
N THR A 117 8.31 0.98 13.16
CA THR A 117 9.53 1.68 13.58
C THR A 117 9.30 3.18 13.52
N PRO A 118 9.48 3.95 14.62
CA PRO A 118 9.19 5.37 14.63
C PRO A 118 9.93 6.15 13.53
N ARG A 119 11.21 5.82 13.30
CA ARG A 119 12.05 6.47 12.28
C ARG A 119 11.51 6.28 10.87
N LEU A 120 11.22 5.05 10.45
CA LEU A 120 10.78 4.78 9.07
C LEU A 120 9.35 5.26 8.85
N LEU A 121 8.47 5.09 9.84
CA LEU A 121 7.10 5.57 9.73
C LEU A 121 7.06 7.10 9.62
N LYS A 122 7.80 7.82 10.47
CA LYS A 122 7.93 9.29 10.35
C LYS A 122 8.41 9.67 8.95
N ARG A 123 9.50 9.06 8.46
CA ARG A 123 10.03 9.34 7.12
C ARG A 123 8.99 9.10 6.01
N SER A 124 8.24 8.00 6.09
CA SER A 124 7.21 7.64 5.09
C SER A 124 6.07 8.68 5.05
N LEU A 125 5.54 9.05 6.23
CA LEU A 125 4.42 9.98 6.34
C LEU A 125 4.81 11.44 6.03
N HIS A 126 6.08 11.80 6.21
CA HIS A 126 6.62 13.12 5.84
C HIS A 126 6.93 13.29 4.36
N ALA A 127 6.90 12.21 3.55
CA ALA A 127 7.11 12.34 2.12
C ALA A 127 6.05 13.29 1.54
N ARG A 128 6.49 14.33 0.80
CA ARG A 128 5.66 15.47 0.39
C ARG A 128 4.28 15.07 -0.16
N LYS A 129 4.25 14.11 -1.09
CA LYS A 129 3.00 13.63 -1.71
C LYS A 129 2.11 12.88 -0.71
N THR A 130 2.70 12.03 0.14
CA THR A 130 1.99 11.29 1.19
C THR A 130 1.39 12.24 2.23
N ALA A 131 2.17 13.22 2.70
CA ALA A 131 1.72 14.21 3.67
C ALA A 131 0.56 15.05 3.12
N ALA A 132 0.68 15.56 1.89
CA ALA A 132 -0.39 16.32 1.23
C ALA A 132 -1.67 15.48 1.05
N PHE A 133 -1.53 14.21 0.66
CA PHE A 133 -2.68 13.32 0.52
C PHE A 133 -3.37 13.06 1.86
N LEU A 134 -2.62 12.75 2.92
CA LEU A 134 -3.18 12.56 4.26
C LEU A 134 -3.88 13.84 4.77
N GLN A 135 -3.29 15.02 4.55
CA GLN A 135 -3.93 16.30 4.89
C GLN A 135 -5.26 16.49 4.16
N SER A 136 -5.34 16.12 2.87
CA SER A 136 -6.60 16.17 2.12
C SER A 136 -7.69 15.23 2.65
N LEU A 137 -7.30 14.23 3.47
CA LEU A 137 -8.22 13.33 4.18
C LEU A 137 -8.54 13.82 5.60
N GLY A 138 -8.05 14.99 6.01
CA GLY A 138 -8.24 15.56 7.35
C GLY A 138 -7.22 15.10 8.39
N TYR A 139 -6.10 14.47 8.00
CA TYR A 139 -5.05 14.15 8.96
C TYR A 139 -4.26 15.41 9.34
N PRO A 140 -3.87 15.53 10.63
CA PRO A 140 -2.97 16.59 11.05
C PRO A 140 -1.60 16.44 10.38
N GLY A 141 -0.91 17.57 10.19
CA GLY A 141 0.42 17.60 9.59
C GLY A 141 1.42 16.68 10.31
N PRO A 142 2.40 16.10 9.59
CA PRO A 142 3.23 15.01 10.13
C PRO A 142 4.30 15.46 11.13
N SER A 143 4.43 16.75 11.46
CA SER A 143 5.48 17.31 12.31
C SER A 143 5.67 16.55 13.63
N ASN A 144 4.57 16.04 14.18
CA ASN A 144 4.56 15.06 15.26
C ASN A 144 3.93 13.75 14.74
N LEU A 145 4.70 12.66 14.75
CA LEU A 145 4.25 11.32 14.33
C LEU A 145 3.03 10.81 15.13
N GLN A 146 2.90 11.23 16.39
CA GLN A 146 1.82 10.80 17.26
C GLN A 146 0.45 11.28 16.77
N LYS A 147 0.36 12.51 16.25
CA LYS A 147 -0.90 13.10 15.77
C LYS A 147 -1.58 12.28 14.66
N PRO A 148 -0.92 11.92 13.53
CA PRO A 148 -1.54 11.08 12.52
C PRO A 148 -1.78 9.64 12.99
N LEU A 149 -1.01 9.12 13.96
CA LEU A 149 -1.27 7.81 14.56
C LEU A 149 -2.53 7.82 15.43
N ASP A 150 -2.76 8.88 16.20
CA ASP A 150 -3.98 9.05 16.99
C ASP A 150 -5.21 9.20 16.12
N GLU A 151 -5.12 9.99 15.05
CA GLU A 151 -6.22 10.12 14.08
C GLU A 151 -6.53 8.79 13.38
N LEU A 152 -5.50 8.05 12.97
CA LEU A 152 -5.69 6.71 12.41
C LEU A 152 -6.38 5.79 13.42
N ARG A 153 -5.91 5.76 14.68
CA ARG A 153 -6.51 4.95 15.74
C ARG A 153 -7.97 5.33 15.99
N ARG A 154 -8.29 6.62 16.01
CA ARG A 154 -9.67 7.13 16.14
C ARG A 154 -10.57 6.60 15.02
N ARG A 155 -10.10 6.57 13.77
CA ARG A 155 -10.85 6.01 12.63
C ARG A 155 -11.11 4.51 12.76
N PHE A 156 -10.14 3.74 13.26
CA PHE A 156 -10.33 2.31 13.54
C PHE A 156 -11.37 2.02 14.63
N GLN A 157 -11.58 2.96 15.54
CA GLN A 157 -12.55 2.87 16.63
C GLN A 157 -13.95 3.31 16.20
N HIS A 158 -14.05 4.29 15.30
CA HIS A 158 -15.32 4.83 14.83
C HIS A 158 -16.09 3.86 13.93
N ASP A 159 -15.38 3.10 13.09
CA ASP A 159 -15.99 2.09 12.23
C ASP A 159 -15.42 0.71 12.56
N THR A 160 -16.23 -0.11 13.23
CA THR A 160 -15.85 -1.47 13.60
C THR A 160 -15.89 -2.43 12.41
N PHE A 161 -16.61 -2.09 11.34
CA PHE A 161 -16.81 -2.95 10.17
C PHE A 161 -15.88 -2.58 9.01
N SER A 162 -15.47 -1.32 8.91
CA SER A 162 -14.54 -0.86 7.89
C SER A 162 -13.14 -0.58 8.45
N MET A 163 -12.12 -0.81 7.61
CA MET A 163 -10.75 -0.43 7.89
C MET A 163 -10.43 0.83 7.08
N PRO A 164 -9.89 1.91 7.69
CA PRO A 164 -9.53 3.11 6.94
C PRO A 164 -8.57 2.76 5.80
N HIS A 165 -8.98 3.01 4.55
CA HIS A 165 -8.26 2.58 3.36
C HIS A 165 -6.85 3.18 3.27
N GLU A 166 -6.68 4.40 3.78
CA GLU A 166 -5.42 5.12 3.86
C GLU A 166 -4.37 4.46 4.77
N ILE A 167 -4.75 3.42 5.55
CA ILE A 167 -3.80 2.59 6.31
C ILE A 167 -2.66 2.08 5.44
N GLY A 168 -2.91 1.86 4.14
CA GLY A 168 -1.87 1.47 3.18
C GLY A 168 -0.64 2.38 3.21
N LEU A 169 -0.81 3.70 3.42
CA LEU A 169 0.31 4.64 3.51
C LEU A 169 1.15 4.45 4.78
N PHE A 170 0.50 4.13 5.89
CA PHE A 170 1.16 3.79 7.15
C PHE A 170 1.89 2.45 7.06
N LEU A 171 1.40 1.54 6.22
CA LEU A 171 2.03 0.27 5.90
C LEU A 171 3.13 0.41 4.82
N GLY A 172 3.33 1.60 4.26
CA GLY A 172 4.36 1.85 3.24
C GLY A 172 4.00 1.37 1.84
N TYR A 173 2.72 1.20 1.52
CA TYR A 173 2.28 0.97 0.14
C TYR A 173 2.42 2.25 -0.69
N PRO A 174 2.68 2.13 -2.01
CA PRO A 174 2.79 3.28 -2.88
C PRO A 174 1.53 4.14 -2.86
N LEU A 175 1.70 5.47 -2.82
CA LEU A 175 0.56 6.40 -2.84
C LEU A 175 -0.37 6.15 -4.02
N LYS A 176 0.18 5.84 -5.21
CA LYS A 176 -0.63 5.52 -6.40
C LYS A 176 -1.59 4.35 -6.16
N ASP A 177 -1.15 3.35 -5.41
CA ASP A 177 -1.94 2.14 -5.17
C ASP A 177 -3.01 2.39 -4.11
N VAL A 178 -2.68 3.18 -3.08
CA VAL A 178 -3.66 3.57 -2.04
C VAL A 178 -4.71 4.52 -2.63
N ALA A 179 -4.29 5.52 -3.40
CA ALA A 179 -5.20 6.46 -4.04
C ALA A 179 -6.12 5.75 -5.05
N GLY A 180 -5.59 4.83 -5.85
CA GLY A 180 -6.37 4.00 -6.75
C GLY A 180 -7.38 3.10 -6.03
N PHE A 181 -6.97 2.47 -4.91
CA PHE A 181 -7.88 1.67 -4.08
C PHE A 181 -9.01 2.50 -3.46
N MET A 182 -8.74 3.77 -3.16
CA MET A 182 -9.73 4.72 -2.66
C MET A 182 -10.57 5.37 -3.78
N HIS A 183 -10.39 4.98 -5.04
CA HIS A 183 -11.04 5.60 -6.21
C HIS A 183 -10.79 7.11 -6.32
N ARG A 184 -9.67 7.60 -5.76
CA ARG A 184 -9.21 8.99 -5.87
C ARG A 184 -8.28 9.21 -7.07
N ASP A 185 -7.90 8.13 -7.73
CA ASP A 185 -7.23 8.10 -9.02
C ASP A 185 -8.01 7.15 -9.93
N LYS A 186 -8.10 7.48 -11.23
CA LYS A 186 -8.84 6.71 -12.25
C LYS A 186 -7.98 5.63 -12.91
N GLN A 187 -6.72 5.48 -12.49
CA GLN A 187 -5.89 4.38 -12.98
C GLN A 187 -6.55 3.02 -12.71
N PRO A 188 -6.51 2.06 -13.65
CA PRO A 188 -7.05 0.72 -13.42
C PRO A 188 -6.12 -0.10 -12.52
N CYS A 189 -6.67 -1.17 -11.92
CA CYS A 189 -5.87 -2.23 -11.29
C CYS A 189 -5.16 -3.03 -12.40
N THR A 190 -3.85 -2.91 -12.52
CA THR A 190 -3.04 -3.57 -13.56
C THR A 190 -2.35 -4.84 -13.08
N GLY A 191 -2.38 -5.11 -11.77
CA GLY A 191 -1.85 -6.32 -11.18
C GLY A 191 -2.28 -6.49 -9.73
N ARG A 192 -2.15 -7.70 -9.19
CA ARG A 192 -2.45 -7.97 -7.79
C ARG A 192 -1.48 -8.99 -7.21
N ARG A 193 -0.99 -8.69 -6.01
CA ARG A 193 -0.25 -9.61 -5.13
C ARG A 193 -0.82 -9.48 -3.71
N LEU A 194 -0.01 -9.02 -2.76
CA LEU A 194 -0.46 -8.68 -1.39
C LEU A 194 -1.42 -7.47 -1.39
N TRP A 195 -1.33 -6.60 -2.40
CA TRP A 195 -2.27 -5.51 -2.67
C TRP A 195 -2.51 -5.39 -4.18
N CYS A 196 -3.48 -4.57 -4.60
CA CYS A 196 -3.68 -4.25 -6.02
C CYS A 196 -2.73 -3.12 -6.45
N PHE A 197 -2.15 -3.26 -7.63
CA PHE A 197 -1.26 -2.28 -8.25
C PHE A 197 -2.08 -1.44 -9.23
N TYR A 198 -2.02 -0.13 -9.09
CA TYR A 198 -2.76 0.82 -9.93
C TYR A 198 -1.80 1.53 -10.88
N GLY A 199 -2.18 1.67 -12.16
CA GLY A 199 -1.34 2.28 -13.20
C GLY A 199 -0.12 1.42 -13.54
N ASP A 200 1.08 1.99 -13.69
CA ASP A 200 2.31 1.22 -13.91
C ASP A 200 2.58 0.25 -12.73
N PRO A 201 2.60 -1.08 -12.94
CA PRO A 201 2.80 -2.04 -11.87
C PRO A 201 4.27 -2.15 -11.41
N THR A 202 5.23 -1.62 -12.18
CA THR A 202 6.67 -1.81 -11.96
C THR A 202 7.15 -1.41 -10.56
N PRO A 203 6.79 -0.23 -10.00
CA PRO A 203 7.24 0.15 -8.66
C PRO A 203 6.65 -0.75 -7.57
N SER A 204 5.40 -1.20 -7.76
CA SER A 204 4.69 -2.03 -6.80
C SER A 204 5.20 -3.48 -6.81
N LEU A 205 5.56 -3.99 -7.99
CA LEU A 205 6.22 -5.30 -8.15
C LEU A 205 7.59 -5.32 -7.46
N LYS A 206 8.44 -4.32 -7.71
CA LYS A 206 9.75 -4.20 -7.05
C LYS A 206 9.62 -4.14 -5.52
N LEU A 207 8.62 -3.43 -5.01
CA LEU A 207 8.35 -3.36 -3.57
C LEU A 207 7.87 -4.71 -3.02
N TYR A 208 6.97 -5.37 -3.75
CA TYR A 208 6.45 -6.69 -3.40
C TYR A 208 7.55 -7.76 -3.32
N GLU A 209 8.49 -7.75 -4.27
CA GLU A 209 9.65 -8.65 -4.28
C GLU A 209 10.54 -8.44 -3.06
N ARG A 210 10.82 -7.17 -2.70
CA ARG A 210 11.59 -6.85 -1.48
C ARG A 210 10.92 -7.36 -0.21
N PHE A 211 9.60 -7.19 -0.09
CA PHE A 211 8.84 -7.70 1.05
C PHE A 211 8.90 -9.22 1.12
N THR A 212 8.70 -9.89 -0.02
CA THR A 212 8.76 -11.34 -0.12
C THR A 212 10.14 -11.88 0.28
N LEU A 213 11.21 -11.24 -0.19
CA LEU A 213 12.59 -11.60 0.17
C LEU A 213 12.86 -11.47 1.67
N CYS A 214 12.40 -10.38 2.31
CA CYS A 214 12.59 -10.19 3.76
C CYS A 214 11.89 -11.28 4.56
N ARG A 215 10.64 -11.60 4.19
CA ARG A 215 9.89 -12.65 4.88
C ARG A 215 10.49 -14.03 4.68
N ASN A 216 10.94 -14.35 3.46
CA ASN A 216 11.56 -15.64 3.17
C ASN A 216 12.86 -15.83 3.96
N ARG A 217 13.73 -14.82 3.99
CA ARG A 217 14.95 -14.85 4.81
C ARG A 217 14.64 -15.04 6.29
N MET A 218 13.67 -14.31 6.83
CA MET A 218 13.26 -14.48 8.23
C MET A 218 12.75 -15.90 8.49
N ALA A 219 11.95 -16.46 7.58
CA ALA A 219 11.46 -17.83 7.71
C ALA A 219 12.57 -18.89 7.60
N GLU A 220 13.57 -18.68 6.73
CA GLU A 220 14.77 -19.54 6.65
C GLU A 220 15.57 -19.47 7.95
N HIS A 221 15.81 -18.28 8.49
CA HIS A 221 16.48 -18.11 9.79
C HIS A 221 15.73 -18.86 10.91
N LEU A 222 14.40 -18.70 10.97
CA LEU A 222 13.57 -19.40 11.96
C LEU A 222 13.57 -20.92 11.79
N GLN A 223 13.70 -21.43 10.55
CA GLN A 223 13.71 -22.86 10.26
C GLN A 223 15.02 -23.54 10.69
N TYR A 224 16.17 -22.91 10.45
CA TYR A 224 17.48 -23.55 10.57
C TYR A 224 18.28 -23.14 11.82
N SER A 225 17.62 -23.02 12.98
CA SER A 225 18.24 -22.69 14.29
C SER A 225 18.58 -21.23 14.56
N SER A 226 17.59 -20.35 14.44
CA SER A 226 17.68 -19.00 15.04
C SER A 226 16.91 -18.92 16.35
N ASN A 227 17.56 -18.37 17.38
CA ASN A 227 16.89 -17.91 18.59
C ASN A 227 15.93 -16.76 18.20
N PRO A 228 14.60 -16.94 18.29
CA PRO A 228 13.64 -15.96 17.79
C PRO A 228 13.66 -14.66 18.57
N LEU A 229 14.08 -14.68 19.84
CA LEU A 229 14.25 -13.49 20.66
C LEU A 229 15.37 -12.61 20.09
N LYS A 230 16.49 -13.22 19.68
CA LYS A 230 17.57 -12.47 19.02
C LYS A 230 17.10 -11.85 17.71
N LEU A 231 16.32 -12.57 16.91
CA LEU A 231 15.78 -12.06 15.63
C LEU A 231 14.87 -10.83 15.81
N LEU A 232 14.09 -10.77 16.89
CA LEU A 232 13.33 -9.56 17.25
C LEU A 232 14.22 -8.39 17.69
N GLN A 233 15.38 -8.68 18.27
CA GLN A 233 16.33 -7.68 18.76
C GLN A 233 17.27 -7.16 17.67
N VAL A 234 17.45 -7.89 16.55
CA VAL A 234 18.36 -7.47 15.47
C VAL A 234 17.88 -6.15 14.86
N SER A 235 18.60 -5.08 15.20
CA SER A 235 18.46 -3.74 14.64
C SER A 235 19.40 -3.49 13.45
N ARG A 236 20.04 -4.53 12.93
CA ARG A 236 20.99 -4.38 11.84
C ARG A 236 20.22 -4.40 10.52
N SER A 237 20.23 -3.27 9.84
CA SER A 237 20.16 -3.22 8.39
C SER A 237 21.25 -4.14 7.83
N VAL A 238 20.95 -5.43 7.67
CA VAL A 238 21.75 -6.29 6.80
C VAL A 238 21.62 -5.61 5.43
N PRO A 239 22.72 -5.09 4.86
CA PRO A 239 22.64 -4.50 3.53
C PRO A 239 22.04 -5.54 2.60
N LEU A 240 20.99 -5.16 1.87
CA LEU A 240 20.56 -5.93 0.72
C LEU A 240 21.73 -5.93 -0.25
N ARG A 241 22.60 -6.94 -0.19
CA ARG A 241 23.63 -7.15 -1.20
C ARG A 241 22.87 -7.41 -2.51
N GLY A 242 22.89 -6.44 -3.42
CA GLY A 242 22.21 -6.51 -4.72
C GLY A 242 21.15 -5.44 -5.00
N SER A 243 21.47 -4.15 -4.82
CA SER A 243 20.92 -3.07 -5.65
C SER A 243 21.72 -1.80 -5.42
N GLN A 244 22.74 -1.56 -6.25
CA GLN A 244 23.28 -0.20 -6.37
C GLN A 244 22.19 0.68 -7.00
N PRO A 245 21.96 1.90 -6.50
CA PRO A 245 21.35 2.94 -7.30
C PRO A 245 22.40 3.39 -8.32
N GLU A 246 22.11 3.24 -9.61
CA GLU A 246 22.78 4.01 -10.66
C GLU A 246 22.47 5.49 -10.40
N ASP A 247 23.46 6.20 -9.86
CA ASP A 247 23.45 7.66 -9.74
C ASP A 247 23.64 8.25 -11.14
N ASP A 248 22.53 8.60 -11.79
CA ASP A 248 22.54 9.46 -12.97
C ASP A 248 22.82 10.91 -12.53
N LYS A 249 24.10 11.21 -12.34
CA LYS A 249 24.62 12.56 -12.37
C LYS A 249 25.86 12.60 -13.27
N ARG A 250 25.74 13.46 -14.30
CA ARG A 250 26.78 14.32 -14.90
C ARG A 250 27.04 14.04 -16.37
N LYS A 251 26.36 14.81 -17.23
CA LYS A 251 27.01 15.44 -18.38
C LYS A 251 26.77 16.93 -18.34
N GLU A 252 27.65 17.60 -17.61
CA GLU A 252 27.95 19.01 -17.78
C GLU A 252 29.08 19.08 -18.82
N THR A 253 28.76 19.54 -20.03
CA THR A 253 29.74 19.83 -21.08
C THR A 253 29.95 21.34 -21.18
N ARG A 254 31.09 21.77 -20.63
CA ARG A 254 31.85 23.01 -20.90
C ARG A 254 33.22 22.47 -21.37
N HIS A 255 33.90 22.85 -22.44
CA HIS A 255 34.03 24.06 -23.27
C HIS A 255 34.32 23.59 -24.73
N VAL A 256 34.28 24.41 -25.79
CA VAL A 256 35.36 25.33 -26.19
C VAL A 256 34.85 26.29 -27.27
N HIS A 257 35.28 27.54 -27.10
CA HIS A 257 35.16 28.68 -28.01
C HIS A 257 35.97 28.46 -29.29
N THR A 258 35.36 28.57 -30.47
CA THR A 258 36.07 29.01 -31.69
C THR A 258 35.20 29.98 -32.47
N HIS A 259 35.74 31.19 -32.65
CA HIS A 259 35.22 32.24 -33.52
C HIS A 259 35.32 31.82 -35.00
N ARG A 260 34.25 32.00 -35.79
CA ARG A 260 34.34 32.58 -37.16
C ARG A 260 32.98 33.03 -37.69
N ARG A 261 33.07 34.01 -38.58
CA ARG A 261 32.08 34.98 -39.05
C ARG A 261 31.06 34.38 -40.05
N GLY A 262 29.83 34.91 -40.06
CA GLY A 262 28.86 34.72 -41.14
C GLY A 262 27.50 35.35 -40.81
N ARG A 263 27.08 36.34 -41.61
CA ARG A 263 25.91 37.24 -41.43
C ARG A 263 24.58 36.60 -41.93
N PRO A 264 23.42 37.27 -41.79
CA PRO A 264 22.17 36.67 -41.33
C PRO A 264 21.17 36.33 -42.44
N TYR A 265 20.14 35.54 -42.11
CA TYR A 265 18.88 35.52 -42.85
C TYR A 265 17.70 35.91 -41.95
N ARG A 266 16.89 36.85 -42.48
CA ARG A 266 15.66 37.43 -41.96
C ARG A 266 14.45 36.53 -42.25
N GLY A 267 13.41 36.70 -41.43
CA GLY A 267 12.01 36.55 -41.80
C GLY A 267 11.24 35.65 -40.84
N PHE A 268 10.03 35.94 -40.39
CA PHE A 268 9.14 37.10 -40.53
C PHE A 268 8.07 36.95 -39.44
N CYS A 269 7.56 38.06 -38.92
CA CYS A 269 6.48 38.14 -37.93
C CYS A 269 5.17 38.52 -38.63
N SER A 270 4.04 37.92 -38.25
CA SER A 270 2.67 38.48 -38.32
C SER A 270 1.70 37.42 -37.77
N ALA A 271 0.92 37.56 -36.70
CA ALA A 271 0.03 38.63 -36.19
C ALA A 271 -1.22 38.91 -37.05
N SER A 272 -2.39 38.44 -36.57
CA SER A 272 -3.69 39.14 -36.53
C SER A 272 -4.83 38.16 -36.17
N ARG A 273 -6.00 38.51 -35.63
CA ARG A 273 -6.62 39.63 -34.85
C ARG A 273 -8.04 39.09 -34.53
N ARG A 274 -8.55 39.27 -33.29
CA ARG A 274 -9.77 40.03 -32.85
C ARG A 274 -11.14 39.55 -33.42
N ASN A 275 -12.24 39.46 -32.67
CA ASN A 275 -13.01 40.47 -31.88
C ASN A 275 -13.73 39.75 -30.69
N GLY A 276 -13.96 40.32 -29.49
CA GLY A 276 -14.85 41.45 -29.13
C GLY A 276 -16.32 40.96 -29.08
N VAL A 277 -17.08 40.98 -27.97
CA VAL A 277 -17.80 42.15 -27.38
C VAL A 277 -18.47 41.75 -26.03
N HIS A 278 -18.42 42.65 -25.03
CA HIS A 278 -19.28 42.83 -23.82
C HIS A 278 -20.20 44.07 -24.13
N PRO A 279 -21.25 44.52 -23.38
CA PRO A 279 -21.59 44.33 -21.95
C PRO A 279 -23.12 44.16 -21.69
N ASP A 280 -23.71 44.03 -20.48
CA ASP A 280 -23.94 45.03 -19.42
C ASP A 280 -24.65 44.40 -18.18
N HIS A 281 -24.42 45.00 -17.00
CA HIS A 281 -25.15 44.86 -15.72
C HIS A 281 -26.25 45.97 -15.64
N PRO A 282 -27.27 45.99 -14.73
CA PRO A 282 -27.09 45.96 -13.25
C PRO A 282 -28.25 45.42 -12.36
N LEU A 283 -27.88 45.16 -11.10
CA LEU A 283 -28.54 45.32 -9.78
C LEU A 283 -30.08 45.35 -9.61
N VAL A 284 -30.56 44.71 -8.51
CA VAL A 284 -31.45 45.24 -7.43
C VAL A 284 -32.05 44.07 -6.59
N GLY A 285 -31.82 44.05 -5.26
CA GLY A 285 -32.72 43.42 -4.25
C GLY A 285 -33.73 44.46 -3.73
N PRO A 286 -34.65 44.24 -2.77
CA PRO A 286 -34.49 43.42 -1.55
C PRO A 286 -35.79 42.75 -0.97
N GLN A 287 -35.64 42.07 0.19
CA GLN A 287 -36.65 41.83 1.29
C GLN A 287 -37.93 41.00 0.96
N SER A 288 -38.56 40.21 1.84
CA SER A 288 -38.55 39.98 3.31
C SER A 288 -39.45 38.75 3.64
N LYS A 289 -39.19 38.09 4.79
CA LYS A 289 -40.13 37.54 5.83
C LYS A 289 -41.39 36.74 5.37
N ASP A 290 -41.76 35.59 5.93
CA ASP A 290 -42.13 35.32 7.33
C ASP A 290 -42.43 33.82 7.58
N SER A 291 -42.32 33.42 8.85
CA SER A 291 -43.07 32.40 9.64
C SER A 291 -43.00 30.89 9.31
N GLN A 292 -42.52 30.00 10.21
CA GLN A 292 -43.24 29.28 11.32
C GLN A 292 -44.21 28.22 10.76
N GLU A 293 -44.25 26.92 11.09
CA GLU A 293 -44.19 26.13 12.33
C GLU A 293 -43.70 24.69 11.97
N ASP A 294 -42.87 24.01 12.76
CA ASP A 294 -43.19 23.13 13.89
C ASP A 294 -44.06 21.90 13.54
N HIS A 295 -43.50 20.68 13.63
CA HIS A 295 -44.15 19.48 14.18
C HIS A 295 -43.19 18.28 14.31
N THR A 296 -43.05 17.92 15.58
CA THR A 296 -42.62 16.73 16.30
C THR A 296 -43.00 15.34 15.72
N LEU A 297 -42.15 14.33 16.03
CA LEU A 297 -42.41 12.91 16.43
C LEU A 297 -41.39 11.96 15.74
N SER A 298 -40.40 11.39 16.44
CA SER A 298 -40.43 10.32 17.47
C SER A 298 -40.50 8.89 16.90
N CYS A 299 -39.33 8.23 16.79
CA CYS A 299 -38.96 6.92 17.37
C CYS A 299 -37.63 6.45 16.75
#